data_AF-A0A7S0A2C6-F1
#
_entry.id   AF-A0A7S0A2C6-F1
#
_cell.length_a   1.000
_cell.length_b   1.000
_cell.length_c   1.000
_cell.angle_alpha   90.00
_cell.angle_beta   90.00
_cell.angle_gamma   90.00
#
_symmetry.space_group_name_H-M   'P 1'
#
loop_
_entity.id
_entity.type
_entity.pdbx_description
1 polymer ?
#
loop_
_entity_poly.entity_id
_entity_poly.type
_entity_poly.pdbx_seq_one_letter_code
_entity_poly.pdbx_strand_id
1 'polypeptide(L)'
;ANSRNLHAGGVKKLESEAGVGATQNHHHHHHHHHHGHDHGHGHKTPKAHTLPSERPQSNDPSAGPNRRYRSSPYPMLSVDEALRRINEHTPEPEVIEVPVTTSLIGSVIAEDVYAAEAVPAYRASIVDGYAVIAPESGSAGQSTKGIFPVASIAHANVGGNLEPLQPGTIARITTGAPLPPNANAVVMVEDTTLDSCTPDGKEEATVEIL
;
A
#
# COMPACT_ATOMS: atom_id res chain seq x y z
N ALA A 1 24.44 -6.36 33.00
CA ALA A 1 24.42 -7.52 33.91
C ALA A 1 24.38 -8.80 33.07
N ASN A 2 25.20 -9.79 33.39
CA ASN A 2 25.45 -10.97 32.53
C ASN A 2 24.31 -12.00 32.68
N SER A 3 23.46 -12.15 31.66
CA SER A 3 22.21 -12.95 31.68
C SER A 3 22.42 -14.44 31.96
N ARG A 4 23.64 -14.95 31.84
CA ARG A 4 24.00 -16.33 32.19
C ARG A 4 23.99 -16.62 33.70
N ASN A 5 24.26 -15.63 34.56
CA ASN A 5 24.23 -15.85 36.01
C ASN A 5 22.81 -15.91 36.58
N LEU A 6 21.81 -15.37 35.87
CA LEU A 6 20.40 -15.40 36.30
C LEU A 6 19.74 -16.78 36.07
N HIS A 7 20.28 -17.63 35.20
CA HIS A 7 19.69 -18.92 34.84
C HIS A 7 20.46 -20.15 35.33
N ALA A 8 21.52 -19.98 36.13
CA ALA A 8 22.35 -21.08 36.60
C ALA A 8 21.63 -22.09 37.53
N GLY A 9 20.46 -21.72 38.09
CA GLY A 9 19.70 -22.56 39.03
C GLY A 9 18.65 -23.48 38.39
N GLY A 10 18.44 -23.42 37.08
CA GLY A 10 17.44 -24.22 36.37
C GLY A 10 15.98 -23.95 36.79
N VAL A 11 15.06 -24.64 36.12
CA VAL A 11 13.60 -24.38 36.18
C VAL A 11 13.00 -24.61 37.57
N LYS A 12 13.58 -25.53 38.35
CA LYS A 12 13.12 -25.87 39.71
C LYS A 12 13.23 -24.72 40.72
N LYS A 13 14.26 -23.87 40.60
CA LYS A 13 14.40 -22.71 41.49
C LYS A 13 13.29 -21.68 41.22
N LEU A 14 13.02 -21.43 39.94
CA LEU A 14 11.97 -20.52 39.47
C LEU A 14 10.56 -21.01 39.87
N GLU A 15 10.31 -22.32 39.81
CA GLU A 15 9.03 -22.91 40.20
C GLU A 15 8.77 -22.82 41.72
N SER A 16 9.83 -22.89 42.55
CA SER A 16 9.75 -22.70 44.00
C SER A 16 9.53 -21.24 44.41
N GLU A 17 10.19 -20.29 43.74
CA GLU A 17 10.00 -18.85 43.95
C GLU A 17 8.62 -18.39 43.47
N ALA A 18 8.04 -19.08 42.47
CA ALA A 18 6.68 -18.87 41.98
C ALA A 18 5.59 -19.61 42.79
N GLY A 19 5.97 -20.37 43.82
CA GLY A 19 5.03 -20.97 44.78
C GLY A 19 4.14 -22.09 44.21
N VAL A 20 4.53 -22.76 43.13
CA VAL A 20 3.69 -23.81 42.50
C VAL A 20 4.18 -25.21 42.92
N GLY A 21 3.52 -25.80 43.91
CA GLY A 21 3.74 -27.19 44.33
C GLY A 21 2.42 -27.89 44.67
N ALA A 22 2.19 -29.09 44.13
CA ALA A 22 0.90 -29.79 44.17
C ALA A 22 0.73 -30.76 45.36
N THR A 23 -0.45 -30.75 45.98
CA THR A 23 -1.05 -31.88 46.74
C THR A 23 -2.57 -31.95 46.51
N GLN A 24 -3.10 -33.16 46.31
CA GLN A 24 -4.49 -33.51 45.95
C GLN A 24 -5.45 -33.54 47.17
N ASN A 25 -6.75 -33.20 47.01
CA ASN A 25 -7.88 -34.17 47.06
C ASN A 25 -9.32 -33.59 46.88
N HIS A 26 -10.11 -34.31 46.08
CA HIS A 26 -11.58 -34.62 46.04
C HIS A 26 -12.75 -33.60 46.04
N HIS A 27 -13.57 -33.78 44.98
CA HIS A 27 -15.05 -33.80 44.80
C HIS A 27 -15.97 -32.62 45.19
N HIS A 28 -16.62 -31.98 44.20
CA HIS A 28 -18.04 -32.19 43.80
C HIS A 28 -18.58 -31.05 42.89
N HIS A 29 -19.44 -31.44 41.93
CA HIS A 29 -20.48 -30.74 41.18
C HIS A 29 -20.41 -29.22 40.87
N HIS A 30 -20.42 -28.86 39.57
CA HIS A 30 -21.55 -28.22 38.85
C HIS A 30 -21.09 -27.37 37.64
N HIS A 31 -21.91 -27.43 36.58
CA HIS A 31 -22.15 -26.45 35.50
C HIS A 31 -20.95 -25.76 34.83
N HIS A 32 -20.50 -26.33 33.70
CA HIS A 32 -19.67 -25.62 32.73
C HIS A 32 -20.53 -24.97 31.64
N HIS A 33 -20.58 -23.63 31.66
CA HIS A 33 -20.80 -22.85 30.45
C HIS A 33 -19.48 -22.80 29.67
N HIS A 34 -19.44 -23.52 28.55
CA HIS A 34 -18.33 -23.43 27.60
C HIS A 34 -18.50 -22.17 26.74
N HIS A 35 -17.60 -21.20 26.88
CA HIS A 35 -17.30 -20.25 25.81
C HIS A 35 -16.23 -20.87 24.91
N GLY A 36 -16.69 -21.62 23.90
CA GLY A 36 -15.87 -21.99 22.76
C GLY A 36 -15.88 -20.84 21.76
N HIS A 37 -14.74 -20.19 21.55
CA HIS A 37 -14.55 -19.34 20.37
C HIS A 37 -14.38 -20.27 19.17
N ASP A 38 -15.48 -20.46 18.45
CA ASP A 38 -15.56 -21.20 17.21
C ASP A 38 -15.09 -20.27 16.07
N HIS A 39 -13.84 -20.42 15.64
CA HIS A 39 -13.43 -19.92 14.34
C HIS A 39 -13.94 -20.90 13.29
N GLY A 40 -15.22 -20.76 12.96
CA GLY A 40 -15.87 -21.48 11.88
C GLY A 40 -15.22 -21.12 10.54
N HIS A 41 -14.13 -21.81 10.18
CA HIS A 41 -13.76 -21.96 8.78
C HIS A 41 -14.90 -22.73 8.11
N GLY A 42 -15.84 -21.99 7.53
CA GLY A 42 -16.97 -22.51 6.77
C GLY A 42 -16.49 -23.21 5.52
N HIS A 43 -15.94 -24.41 5.65
CA HIS A 43 -15.75 -25.31 4.54
C HIS A 43 -17.14 -25.74 4.09
N LYS A 44 -17.65 -25.11 3.02
CA LYS A 44 -18.80 -25.67 2.31
C LYS A 44 -18.41 -27.07 1.88
N THR A 45 -19.13 -28.07 2.37
CA THR A 45 -18.95 -29.44 1.92
C THR A 45 -19.15 -29.47 0.41
N PRO A 46 -18.21 -30.01 -0.38
CA PRO A 46 -18.35 -30.07 -1.83
C PRO A 46 -19.68 -30.74 -2.18
N LYS A 47 -20.57 -30.01 -2.85
CA LYS A 47 -21.86 -30.52 -3.27
C LYS A 47 -21.64 -31.28 -4.58
N ALA A 48 -21.69 -32.61 -4.51
CA ALA A 48 -21.57 -33.42 -5.71
C ALA A 48 -22.74 -33.12 -6.68
N HIS A 49 -22.39 -32.87 -7.94
CA HIS A 49 -23.33 -32.56 -9.03
C HIS A 49 -23.98 -33.80 -9.67
N THR A 50 -23.69 -34.99 -9.15
CA THR A 50 -24.29 -36.27 -9.58
C THR A 50 -25.43 -36.69 -8.65
N LEU A 51 -26.44 -37.38 -9.19
CA LEU A 51 -27.54 -37.92 -8.37
C LEU A 51 -27.01 -38.98 -7.39
N PRO A 52 -27.56 -39.10 -6.16
CA PRO A 52 -27.11 -40.10 -5.19
C PRO A 52 -27.13 -41.54 -5.72
N SER A 53 -28.08 -41.87 -6.60
CA SER A 53 -28.21 -43.18 -7.26
C SER A 53 -27.12 -43.47 -8.30
N GLU A 54 -26.46 -42.43 -8.81
CA GLU A 54 -25.41 -42.52 -9.85
C GLU A 54 -24.00 -42.46 -9.26
N ARG A 55 -23.89 -42.25 -7.94
CA ARG A 55 -22.60 -42.22 -7.25
C ARG A 55 -22.17 -43.64 -6.96
N PRO A 56 -21.12 -44.17 -7.60
CA PRO A 56 -20.54 -45.41 -7.13
C PRO A 56 -20.05 -45.20 -5.69
N GLN A 57 -20.50 -46.04 -4.76
CA GLN A 57 -20.09 -45.99 -3.35
C GLN A 57 -18.57 -46.23 -3.29
N SER A 58 -17.78 -45.16 -3.14
CA SER A 58 -16.32 -45.28 -3.14
C SER A 58 -15.78 -46.01 -1.91
N ASN A 59 -16.54 -46.03 -0.80
CA ASN A 59 -16.44 -46.95 0.36
C ASN A 59 -17.46 -46.52 1.43
N ASP A 60 -18.13 -47.49 2.07
CA ASP A 60 -18.94 -47.23 3.26
C ASP A 60 -18.05 -47.30 4.53
N PRO A 61 -17.83 -46.18 5.25
CA PRO A 61 -16.99 -46.18 6.45
C PRO A 61 -17.58 -46.97 7.61
N SER A 62 -18.89 -47.25 7.61
CA SER A 62 -19.57 -48.08 8.61
C SER A 62 -19.46 -49.58 8.33
N ALA A 63 -19.04 -49.96 7.11
CA ALA A 63 -18.85 -51.35 6.72
C ALA A 63 -17.47 -51.89 7.15
N GLY A 64 -17.40 -53.21 7.34
CA GLY A 64 -16.15 -53.90 7.69
C GLY A 64 -15.04 -53.69 6.65
N PRO A 65 -13.74 -53.72 7.04
CA PRO A 65 -12.61 -53.47 6.13
C PRO A 65 -12.57 -54.36 4.88
N ASN A 66 -13.17 -55.56 4.95
CA ASN A 66 -13.28 -56.51 3.84
C ASN A 66 -14.26 -56.06 2.74
N ARG A 67 -15.15 -55.12 3.02
CA ARG A 67 -16.11 -54.55 2.06
C ARG A 67 -15.62 -53.26 1.41
N ARG A 68 -14.37 -52.86 1.67
CA ARG A 68 -13.76 -51.70 1.04
C ARG A 68 -13.28 -52.04 -0.37
N TYR A 69 -13.67 -51.25 -1.36
CA TYR A 69 -13.14 -51.32 -2.72
C TYR A 69 -11.63 -51.13 -2.69
N ARG A 70 -10.90 -52.05 -3.35
CA ARG A 70 -9.43 -52.01 -3.49
C ARG A 70 -8.97 -51.24 -4.74
N SER A 71 -9.91 -50.79 -5.56
CA SER A 71 -9.70 -49.98 -6.75
C SER A 71 -10.72 -48.84 -6.75
N SER A 72 -10.33 -47.67 -7.23
CA SER A 72 -11.26 -46.57 -7.45
C SER A 72 -12.36 -47.02 -8.43
N PRO A 73 -13.65 -46.74 -8.14
CA PRO A 73 -14.71 -46.95 -9.12
C PRO A 73 -14.66 -45.92 -10.26
N TYR A 74 -13.88 -44.85 -10.09
CA TYR A 74 -13.64 -43.85 -11.12
C TYR A 74 -12.36 -44.19 -11.91
N PRO A 75 -12.40 -44.11 -13.25
CA PRO A 75 -11.21 -44.33 -14.07
C PRO A 75 -10.15 -43.25 -13.80
N MET A 76 -8.87 -43.62 -13.90
CA MET A 76 -7.79 -42.63 -13.85
C MET A 76 -7.89 -41.70 -15.05
N LEU A 77 -7.79 -40.40 -14.78
CA LEU A 77 -7.68 -39.35 -15.80
C LEU A 77 -6.21 -38.94 -15.92
N SER A 78 -5.80 -38.53 -17.13
CA SER A 78 -4.54 -37.81 -17.28
C SER A 78 -4.63 -36.45 -16.59
N VAL A 79 -3.49 -35.86 -16.26
CA VAL A 79 -3.43 -34.52 -15.67
C VAL A 79 -4.08 -33.49 -16.59
N ASP A 80 -3.83 -33.56 -17.89
CA ASP A 80 -4.41 -32.63 -18.88
C ASP A 80 -5.93 -32.72 -18.95
N GLU A 81 -6.49 -33.94 -18.92
CA GLU A 81 -7.94 -34.14 -18.91
C GLU A 81 -8.56 -33.64 -17.61
N ALA A 82 -7.86 -33.80 -16.48
CA ALA A 82 -8.31 -33.27 -15.20
C ALA A 82 -8.32 -31.73 -15.20
N LEU A 83 -7.26 -31.09 -15.69
CA LEU A 83 -7.18 -29.62 -15.78
C LEU A 83 -8.22 -29.06 -16.75
N ARG A 84 -8.44 -29.73 -17.89
CA ARG A 84 -9.49 -29.37 -18.85
C ARG A 84 -10.87 -29.39 -18.19
N ARG A 85 -11.20 -30.48 -17.47
CA ARG A 85 -12.49 -30.57 -16.76
C ARG A 85 -12.63 -29.53 -15.67
N ILE A 86 -11.57 -29.24 -14.91
CA ILE A 86 -11.59 -28.15 -13.91
C ILE A 86 -11.93 -26.84 -14.60
N ASN A 87 -11.23 -26.50 -15.68
CA ASN A 87 -11.48 -25.26 -16.42
C ASN A 87 -12.90 -25.20 -17.01
N GLU A 88 -13.41 -26.30 -17.58
CA GLU A 88 -14.77 -26.39 -18.14
C GLU A 88 -15.89 -26.20 -17.11
N HIS A 89 -15.64 -26.57 -15.84
CA HIS A 89 -16.66 -26.53 -14.79
C HIS A 89 -16.42 -25.42 -13.76
N THR A 90 -15.33 -24.67 -13.89
CA THR A 90 -15.09 -23.49 -13.06
C THR A 90 -15.96 -22.36 -13.58
N PRO A 91 -16.89 -21.80 -12.78
CA PRO A 91 -17.71 -20.69 -13.22
C PRO A 91 -16.85 -19.47 -13.51
N GLU A 92 -17.35 -18.59 -14.37
CA GLU A 92 -16.71 -17.29 -14.63
C GLU A 92 -16.64 -16.46 -13.33
N PRO A 93 -15.57 -15.64 -13.17
CA PRO A 93 -15.44 -14.77 -12.01
C PRO A 93 -16.59 -13.75 -11.98
N GLU A 94 -17.09 -13.48 -10.78
CA GLU A 94 -18.10 -12.44 -10.56
C GLU A 94 -17.42 -11.07 -10.42
N VAL A 95 -17.84 -10.10 -11.23
CA VAL A 95 -17.38 -8.71 -11.14
C VAL A 95 -18.25 -7.96 -10.15
N ILE A 96 -17.62 -7.31 -9.17
CA ILE A 96 -18.29 -6.51 -8.14
C ILE A 96 -17.69 -5.11 -8.06
N GLU A 97 -18.54 -4.12 -7.80
CA GLU A 97 -18.11 -2.76 -7.47
C GLU A 97 -17.99 -2.61 -5.96
N VAL A 98 -16.83 -2.16 -5.50
CA VAL A 98 -16.53 -2.00 -4.08
C VAL A 98 -15.67 -0.75 -3.86
N PRO A 99 -15.81 -0.05 -2.72
CA PRO A 99 -14.95 1.08 -2.40
C PRO A 99 -13.46 0.69 -2.31
N VAL A 100 -12.58 1.58 -2.77
CA VAL A 100 -11.12 1.36 -2.70
C VAL A 100 -10.67 1.43 -1.24
N THR A 101 -10.40 0.27 -0.65
CA THR A 101 -9.90 0.14 0.73
C THR A 101 -8.83 -0.95 0.81
N THR A 102 -8.19 -1.09 1.98
CA THR A 102 -7.17 -2.13 2.22
C THR A 102 -7.71 -3.56 2.11
N SER A 103 -9.04 -3.77 2.13
CA SER A 103 -9.63 -5.09 1.91
C SER A 103 -9.47 -5.60 0.48
N LEU A 104 -9.07 -4.75 -0.47
CA LEU A 104 -8.86 -5.13 -1.87
C LEU A 104 -7.49 -5.77 -2.14
N ILE A 105 -6.59 -5.79 -1.15
CA ILE A 105 -5.26 -6.38 -1.32
C ILE A 105 -5.41 -7.89 -1.62
N GLY A 106 -4.93 -8.31 -2.79
CA GLY A 106 -5.03 -9.69 -3.27
C GLY A 106 -6.20 -9.94 -4.23
N SER A 107 -7.08 -8.96 -4.46
CA SER A 107 -8.11 -9.01 -5.50
C SER A 107 -7.51 -8.80 -6.89
N VAL A 108 -8.24 -9.25 -7.92
CA VAL A 108 -7.91 -9.03 -9.33
C VAL A 108 -8.81 -7.93 -9.88
N ILE A 109 -8.24 -6.95 -10.58
CA ILE A 109 -9.02 -5.91 -11.27
C ILE A 109 -9.82 -6.53 -12.42
N ALA A 110 -11.09 -6.13 -12.54
CA ALA A 110 -11.98 -6.65 -13.58
C ALA A 110 -11.81 -5.94 -14.93
N GLU A 111 -11.26 -4.73 -14.92
CA GLU A 111 -11.03 -3.89 -16.09
C GLU A 111 -9.79 -3.01 -15.91
N ASP A 112 -9.30 -2.43 -17.00
CA ASP A 112 -8.20 -1.48 -16.99
C ASP A 112 -8.59 -0.19 -16.26
N VAL A 113 -7.66 0.36 -15.48
CA VAL A 113 -7.86 1.62 -14.75
C VAL A 113 -7.08 2.75 -15.44
N TYR A 114 -7.79 3.79 -15.85
CA TYR A 114 -7.22 4.97 -16.49
C TYR A 114 -7.27 6.18 -15.56
N ALA A 115 -6.25 7.03 -15.62
CA ALA A 115 -6.24 8.28 -14.86
C ALA A 115 -7.32 9.24 -15.40
N ALA A 116 -8.20 9.72 -14.53
CA ALA A 116 -9.23 10.70 -14.91
C ALA A 116 -8.67 12.11 -15.12
N GLU A 117 -7.52 12.40 -14.52
CA GLU A 117 -6.86 13.70 -14.57
C GLU A 117 -5.33 13.55 -14.56
N ALA A 118 -4.63 14.60 -14.99
CA ALA A 118 -3.19 14.69 -14.85
C ALA A 118 -2.82 14.87 -13.37
N VAL A 119 -1.78 14.18 -12.91
CA VAL A 119 -1.24 14.34 -11.57
C VAL A 119 0.26 14.65 -11.67
N PRO A 120 0.72 15.86 -11.28
CA PRO A 120 -0.09 16.99 -10.80
C PRO A 120 -0.99 17.61 -11.90
N ALA A 121 -2.11 18.21 -11.50
CA ALA A 121 -3.05 18.86 -12.41
C ALA A 121 -2.53 20.19 -13.02
N TYR A 122 -1.36 20.64 -12.58
CA TYR A 122 -0.70 21.87 -13.01
C TYR A 122 0.81 21.68 -13.05
N ARG A 123 1.54 22.61 -13.68
CA ARG A 123 3.00 22.62 -13.64
C ARG A 123 3.45 22.98 -12.24
N ALA A 124 3.95 21.99 -11.50
CA ALA A 124 4.40 22.15 -10.12
C ALA A 124 5.94 22.22 -10.06
N SER A 125 6.47 23.00 -9.12
CA SER A 125 7.90 22.94 -8.83
C SER A 125 8.27 21.63 -8.17
N ILE A 126 9.42 21.05 -8.56
CA ILE A 126 10.00 19.86 -7.92
C ILE A 126 11.00 20.22 -6.81
N VAL A 127 11.32 21.50 -6.67
CA VAL A 127 12.32 22.04 -5.74
C VAL A 127 11.83 23.35 -5.11
N ASP A 128 12.47 23.76 -4.02
CA ASP A 128 12.35 25.11 -3.50
C ASP A 128 13.35 26.03 -4.21
N GLY A 129 12.91 27.24 -4.57
CA GLY A 129 13.79 28.18 -5.26
C GLY A 129 13.04 29.30 -5.95
N TYR A 130 13.43 29.60 -7.19
CA TYR A 130 12.92 30.74 -7.94
C TYR A 130 12.48 30.34 -9.34
N ALA A 131 11.22 30.62 -9.67
CA ALA A 131 10.67 30.48 -11.00
C ALA A 131 11.23 31.59 -11.90
N VAL A 132 11.73 31.19 -13.07
CA VAL A 132 12.38 32.07 -14.05
C VAL A 132 11.79 31.89 -15.44
N ILE A 133 12.03 32.89 -16.30
CA ILE A 133 11.81 32.80 -17.74
C ILE A 133 13.17 32.52 -18.40
N ALA A 134 13.51 31.25 -18.56
CA ALA A 134 14.72 30.83 -19.25
C ALA A 134 14.58 31.03 -20.76
N PRO A 135 15.63 31.50 -21.47
CA PRO A 135 15.61 31.61 -22.92
C PRO A 135 15.49 30.23 -23.58
N GLU A 136 14.88 30.18 -24.77
CA GLU A 136 14.88 28.95 -25.58
C GLU A 136 16.31 28.55 -25.99
N SER A 137 16.60 27.26 -25.87
CA SER A 137 17.92 26.70 -26.19
C SER A 137 18.36 27.08 -27.61
N GLY A 138 19.58 27.59 -27.75
CA GLY A 138 20.15 27.97 -29.05
C GLY A 138 20.05 29.46 -29.40
N SER A 139 19.28 30.26 -28.66
CA SER A 139 19.45 31.72 -28.72
C SER A 139 20.68 32.13 -27.92
N ALA A 140 21.53 32.98 -28.50
CA ALA A 140 22.62 33.68 -27.80
C ALA A 140 22.07 34.73 -26.80
N GLY A 141 21.04 34.36 -26.04
CA GLY A 141 20.30 35.21 -25.13
C GLY A 141 21.02 35.43 -23.81
N GLN A 142 20.48 36.38 -23.04
CA GLN A 142 20.94 36.71 -21.68
C GLN A 142 21.04 35.45 -20.83
N SER A 143 22.21 35.27 -20.22
CA SER A 143 22.45 34.25 -19.20
C SER A 143 21.37 34.33 -18.13
N THR A 144 20.90 33.18 -17.65
CA THR A 144 20.04 33.11 -16.45
C THR A 144 20.80 33.48 -15.17
N LYS A 145 22.12 33.71 -15.27
CA LYS A 145 22.97 34.20 -14.18
C LYS A 145 22.93 35.71 -14.06
N GLY A 146 22.91 36.20 -12.83
CA GLY A 146 22.86 37.62 -12.51
C GLY A 146 21.86 37.94 -11.41
N ILE A 147 21.73 39.24 -11.12
CA ILE A 147 20.84 39.75 -10.06
C ILE A 147 19.48 40.08 -10.65
N PHE A 148 18.42 39.52 -10.07
CA PHE A 148 17.04 39.73 -10.50
C PHE A 148 16.15 40.19 -9.33
N PRO A 149 15.21 41.12 -9.58
CA PRO A 149 14.17 41.48 -8.63
C PRO A 149 13.16 40.34 -8.43
N VAL A 150 12.77 40.11 -7.18
CA VAL A 150 11.73 39.14 -6.81
C VAL A 150 10.37 39.84 -6.90
N ALA A 151 9.54 39.43 -7.86
CA ALA A 151 8.25 40.08 -8.15
C ALA A 151 7.09 39.53 -7.31
N SER A 152 7.17 38.26 -6.89
CA SER A 152 6.11 37.60 -6.13
C SER A 152 6.59 36.35 -5.41
N ILE A 153 5.77 35.86 -4.49
CA ILE A 153 5.96 34.60 -3.77
C ILE A 153 4.79 33.67 -4.10
N ALA A 154 5.09 32.55 -4.74
CA ALA A 154 4.16 31.47 -5.03
C ALA A 154 4.26 30.38 -3.95
N HIS A 155 3.19 30.21 -3.18
CA HIS A 155 3.07 29.16 -2.17
C HIS A 155 2.29 27.95 -2.72
N ALA A 156 2.41 26.81 -2.05
CA ALA A 156 1.65 25.58 -2.33
C ALA A 156 0.15 25.69 -1.93
N ASN A 157 -0.50 26.80 -2.27
CA ASN A 157 -1.95 26.99 -2.15
C ASN A 157 -2.59 26.93 -3.54
N VAL A 158 -3.42 25.91 -3.75
CA VAL A 158 -4.25 25.75 -4.94
C VAL A 158 -5.42 26.73 -4.85
N GLY A 159 -5.35 27.88 -5.52
CA GLY A 159 -6.48 28.79 -5.63
C GLY A 159 -6.17 30.27 -5.88
N GLY A 160 -4.90 30.69 -5.75
CA GLY A 160 -4.49 32.06 -6.11
C GLY A 160 -4.32 32.20 -7.62
N ASN A 161 -4.93 33.21 -8.24
CA ASN A 161 -4.58 33.60 -9.60
C ASN A 161 -3.15 34.15 -9.55
N LEU A 162 -2.18 33.39 -10.05
CA LEU A 162 -0.79 33.83 -10.07
C LEU A 162 -0.61 34.87 -11.17
N GLU A 163 -0.11 36.04 -10.81
CA GLU A 163 0.25 37.06 -11.79
C GLU A 163 1.32 36.52 -12.76
N PRO A 164 1.20 36.80 -14.06
CA PRO A 164 2.20 36.39 -15.04
C PRO A 164 3.58 36.95 -14.69
N LEU A 165 4.60 36.08 -14.69
CA LEU A 165 5.98 36.47 -14.47
C LEU A 165 6.42 37.40 -15.60
N GLN A 166 7.07 38.51 -15.23
CA GLN A 166 7.52 39.52 -16.19
C GLN A 166 8.97 39.21 -16.63
N PRO A 167 9.34 39.53 -17.88
CA PRO A 167 10.73 39.42 -18.30
C PRO A 167 11.67 40.23 -17.41
N GLY A 168 12.76 39.61 -16.96
CA GLY A 168 13.73 40.24 -16.06
C GLY A 168 13.35 40.23 -14.58
N THR A 169 12.26 39.56 -14.19
CA THR A 169 11.93 39.31 -12.78
C THR A 169 11.90 37.81 -12.49
N ILE A 170 11.97 37.46 -11.20
CA ILE A 170 11.83 36.09 -10.71
C ILE A 170 10.72 36.01 -9.66
N ALA A 171 10.19 34.82 -9.42
CA ALA A 171 9.22 34.59 -8.35
C ALA A 171 9.70 33.48 -7.43
N ARG A 172 9.67 33.72 -6.11
CA ARG A 172 9.99 32.68 -5.13
C ARG A 172 8.93 31.59 -5.21
N ILE A 173 9.34 30.33 -5.25
CA ILE A 173 8.45 29.18 -5.40
C ILE A 173 8.89 28.04 -4.49
N THR A 174 7.93 27.34 -3.89
CA THR A 174 8.20 26.13 -3.09
C THR A 174 7.84 24.87 -3.85
N THR A 175 8.35 23.73 -3.40
CA THR A 175 8.04 22.40 -3.89
C THR A 175 6.53 22.17 -3.89
N GLY A 176 6.00 21.66 -5.00
CA GLY A 176 4.56 21.42 -5.20
C GLY A 176 3.74 22.68 -5.53
N ALA A 177 4.30 23.89 -5.43
CA ALA A 177 3.58 25.11 -5.78
C ALA A 177 3.42 25.25 -7.30
N PRO A 178 2.31 25.83 -7.77
CA PRO A 178 2.09 26.08 -9.19
C PRO A 178 3.09 27.09 -9.75
N LEU A 179 3.62 26.81 -10.95
CA LEU A 179 4.45 27.76 -11.68
C LEU A 179 3.61 28.96 -12.14
N PRO A 180 4.07 30.21 -11.90
CA PRO A 180 3.44 31.38 -12.48
C PRO A 180 3.35 31.29 -14.01
N PRO A 181 2.35 31.94 -14.64
CA PRO A 181 2.32 32.07 -16.09
C PRO A 181 3.63 32.70 -16.60
N ASN A 182 4.06 32.32 -17.80
CA ASN A 182 5.34 32.66 -18.45
C ASN A 182 6.60 32.02 -17.87
N ALA A 183 6.62 31.61 -16.60
CA ALA A 183 7.76 30.86 -16.05
C ALA A 183 7.88 29.50 -16.75
N ASN A 184 9.10 29.10 -17.11
CA ASN A 184 9.36 27.83 -17.81
C ASN A 184 10.46 26.98 -17.16
N ALA A 185 11.12 27.49 -16.13
CA ALA A 185 12.11 26.78 -15.34
C ALA A 185 12.09 27.24 -13.88
N VAL A 186 12.72 26.46 -13.01
CA VAL A 186 12.95 26.80 -11.60
C VAL A 186 14.44 26.61 -11.31
N VAL A 187 15.07 27.62 -10.71
CA VAL A 187 16.43 27.54 -10.17
C VAL A 187 16.32 27.18 -8.69
N MET A 188 17.07 26.18 -8.24
CA MET A 188 17.09 25.76 -6.84
C MET A 188 17.63 26.87 -5.95
N VAL A 189 17.13 26.97 -4.72
CA VAL A 189 17.59 27.99 -3.76
C VAL A 189 19.11 27.87 -3.48
N GLU A 190 19.67 26.67 -3.55
CA GLU A 190 21.09 26.39 -3.35
C GLU A 190 21.99 27.00 -4.45
N ASP A 191 21.43 27.23 -5.64
CA ASP A 191 22.11 27.86 -6.79
C ASP A 191 21.86 29.38 -6.84
N THR A 192 21.49 29.97 -5.70
CA THR A 192 21.23 31.41 -5.58
C THR A 192 21.87 32.02 -4.33
N THR A 193 22.09 33.33 -4.37
CA THR A 193 22.56 34.15 -3.25
C THR A 193 21.65 35.35 -3.06
N LEU A 194 21.35 35.69 -1.80
CA LEU A 194 20.57 36.88 -1.48
C LEU A 194 21.42 38.13 -1.77
N ASP A 195 20.92 39.02 -2.64
CA ASP A 195 21.61 40.28 -2.99
C ASP A 195 21.11 41.44 -2.12
N SER A 196 19.78 41.61 -1.99
CA SER A 196 19.21 42.61 -1.08
C SER A 196 17.85 42.19 -0.50
N CYS A 197 17.51 42.78 0.65
CA CYS A 197 16.20 42.62 1.29
C CYS A 197 15.30 43.82 1.04
N THR A 198 14.00 43.61 1.19
CA THR A 198 13.01 44.70 1.25
C THR A 198 13.31 45.66 2.42
N PRO A 199 12.82 46.93 2.38
CA PRO A 199 13.10 47.92 3.44
C PRO A 199 12.67 47.50 4.86
N ASP A 200 11.69 46.60 4.96
CA ASP A 200 11.22 46.02 6.23
C ASP A 200 12.03 44.79 6.68
N GLY A 201 12.98 44.32 5.86
CA GLY A 201 13.91 43.23 6.15
C GLY A 201 13.26 41.86 6.19
N LYS A 202 12.04 41.70 5.66
CA LYS A 202 11.27 40.44 5.77
C LYS A 202 11.35 39.56 4.54
N GLU A 203 11.52 40.16 3.37
CA GLU A 203 11.47 39.46 2.08
C GLU A 203 12.72 39.77 1.25
N GLU A 204 13.02 38.86 0.33
CA GLU A 204 14.07 39.05 -0.66
C GLU A 204 13.62 40.12 -1.68
N ALA A 205 14.36 41.21 -1.81
CA ALA A 205 14.09 42.23 -2.84
C ALA A 205 14.77 41.87 -4.16
N THR A 206 16.04 41.47 -4.09
CA THR A 206 16.83 40.98 -5.22
C THR A 206 17.60 39.73 -4.85
N VAL A 207 17.74 38.82 -5.82
CA VAL A 207 18.46 37.55 -5.68
C VAL A 207 19.40 37.38 -6.87
N GLU A 208 20.61 36.94 -6.59
CA GLU A 208 21.60 36.55 -7.59
C GLU A 208 21.48 35.06 -7.91
N ILE A 209 21.43 34.73 -9.20
CA ILE A 209 21.48 33.36 -9.71
C ILE A 209 22.92 33.06 -10.15
N LEU A 210 23.48 31.96 -9.64
CA LEU A 210 24.92 31.63 -9.70
C LEU A 210 25.43 31.04 -11.02
#